data_AF-A0A418D799-F1
#
_entry.id   AF-A0A418D799-F1
#
_cell.length_a   1.000
_cell.length_b   1.000
_cell.length_c   1.000
_cell.angle_alpha   90.00
_cell.angle_beta   90.00
_cell.angle_gamma   90.00
#
_symmetry.space_group_name_H-M   'P 1'
#
loop_
_entity.id
_entity.type
_entity.pdbx_description
1 polymer ?
#
loop_
_entity_poly.entity_id
_entity_poly.type
_entity_poly.pdbx_seq_one_letter_code
_entity_poly.pdbx_strand_id
1 'polypeptide(L)'
;SGYNFCGQETDAIVNLKCNPAAYDTALQLLVWTIKAGHMIAAHSDSHFYDARAGFCNYLTMPSVTKVEDKYAKCGKDPWSDMVRGALRIDDALANETLWETDADRAAHKRAVSTLWSYARLPCTNVWRLPGETTVTGLRKEDLGPERDIRMLTAEKLFGGELECKPDTKPWLSMGWDAEWRLDAKATYDAQKEKCKVAQDIVNQFDNKWKAGPRGGHVVLLTHDYFFADMAKASIFRDVVAELQLLGYTIGTLDQYPLKQ
;
A
#
# COMPACT_ATOMS: atom_id res chain seq x y z
N SER A 1 3.85 -3.86 -3.04
CA SER A 1 4.08 -5.20 -2.47
C SER A 1 5.24 -5.83 -3.22
N GLY A 2 6.12 -6.59 -2.56
CA GLY A 2 7.25 -7.27 -3.22
C GLY A 2 6.80 -8.26 -4.31
N TYR A 3 5.63 -8.84 -4.12
CA TYR A 3 4.83 -9.63 -5.06
C TYR A 3 4.83 -9.09 -6.50
N ASN A 4 4.72 -7.77 -6.68
CA ASN A 4 4.61 -7.15 -8.01
C ASN A 4 5.84 -7.42 -8.89
N PHE A 5 7.01 -7.66 -8.30
CA PHE A 5 8.23 -8.02 -9.03
C PHE A 5 8.20 -9.46 -9.59
N CYS A 6 7.28 -10.30 -9.11
CA CYS A 6 7.11 -11.68 -9.57
C CYS A 6 5.97 -11.88 -10.56
N GLY A 7 5.11 -10.87 -10.75
CA GLY A 7 3.96 -10.90 -11.64
C GLY A 7 2.64 -10.58 -10.93
N GLN A 8 1.54 -10.61 -11.69
CA GLN A 8 0.19 -10.33 -11.20
C GLN A 8 -0.60 -11.58 -10.77
N GLU A 9 0.07 -12.73 -10.70
CA GLU A 9 -0.52 -13.99 -10.23
C GLU A 9 -0.06 -14.24 -8.79
N THR A 10 -0.94 -14.18 -7.79
CA THR A 10 -0.57 -14.35 -6.37
C THR A 10 0.25 -15.62 -6.12
N ASP A 11 -0.05 -16.69 -6.85
CA ASP A 11 0.68 -17.96 -6.75
C ASP A 11 2.16 -17.85 -7.16
N ALA A 12 2.52 -16.86 -7.97
CA ALA A 12 3.89 -16.65 -8.44
C ALA A 12 4.84 -16.33 -7.30
N ILE A 13 4.50 -15.38 -6.42
CA ILE A 13 5.37 -15.02 -5.29
C ILE A 13 5.35 -16.11 -4.21
N VAL A 14 4.16 -16.65 -3.90
CA VAL A 14 3.98 -17.65 -2.83
C VAL A 14 4.79 -18.92 -3.11
N ASN A 15 4.98 -19.26 -4.39
CA ASN A 15 5.72 -20.45 -4.81
C ASN A 15 7.10 -20.17 -5.40
N LEU A 16 7.57 -18.91 -5.42
CA LEU A 16 8.79 -18.46 -6.12
C LEU A 16 8.82 -18.81 -7.61
N LYS A 17 7.66 -18.76 -8.27
CA LYS A 17 7.47 -18.96 -9.72
C LYS A 17 7.34 -17.62 -10.44
N CYS A 18 8.29 -16.73 -10.20
CA CYS A 18 8.28 -15.36 -10.70
C CYS A 18 8.43 -15.32 -12.23
N ASN A 19 7.64 -14.48 -12.90
CA ASN A 19 7.86 -14.16 -14.31
C ASN A 19 9.01 -13.16 -14.43
N PRO A 20 10.15 -13.51 -15.07
CA PRO A 20 11.28 -12.60 -15.19
C PRO A 20 10.93 -11.26 -15.85
N ALA A 21 10.01 -11.27 -16.84
CA ALA A 21 9.59 -10.05 -17.53
C ALA A 21 8.77 -9.09 -16.64
N ALA A 22 8.18 -9.60 -15.56
CA ALA A 22 7.45 -8.77 -14.60
C ALA A 22 8.39 -7.87 -13.80
N TYR A 23 9.61 -8.34 -13.50
CA TYR A 23 10.57 -7.60 -12.69
C TYR A 23 10.96 -6.26 -13.35
N ASP A 24 11.41 -6.31 -14.61
CA ASP A 24 11.88 -5.11 -15.32
C ASP A 24 10.76 -4.08 -15.49
N THR A 25 9.56 -4.55 -15.82
CA THR A 25 8.38 -3.68 -15.97
C THR A 25 8.02 -3.02 -14.64
N ALA A 26 7.96 -3.80 -13.55
CA ALA A 26 7.67 -3.28 -12.22
C ALA A 26 8.74 -2.28 -11.75
N LEU A 27 10.02 -2.57 -11.98
CA LEU A 27 11.12 -1.68 -11.63
C LEU A 27 11.06 -0.36 -12.40
N GLN A 28 10.83 -0.41 -13.72
CA GLN A 28 10.71 0.79 -14.54
C GLN A 28 9.55 1.68 -14.09
N LEU A 29 8.37 1.10 -13.84
CA LEU A 29 7.21 1.83 -13.35
C LEU A 29 7.44 2.42 -11.96
N LEU A 30 8.09 1.68 -11.06
CA LEU A 30 8.42 2.13 -9.72
C LEU A 30 9.40 3.31 -9.75
N VAL A 31 10.46 3.22 -10.55
CA VAL A 31 11.45 4.30 -10.72
C VAL A 31 10.79 5.54 -11.31
N TRP A 32 9.97 5.37 -12.36
CA TRP A 32 9.21 6.48 -12.95
C TRP A 32 8.30 7.15 -11.91
N THR A 33 7.59 6.36 -11.10
CA THR A 33 6.71 6.84 -10.03
C THR A 33 7.47 7.68 -9.00
N ILE A 34 8.65 7.21 -8.58
CA ILE A 34 9.51 7.93 -7.62
C ILE A 34 10.01 9.24 -8.24
N LYS A 35 10.50 9.23 -9.49
CA LYS A 35 10.97 10.44 -10.18
C LYS A 35 9.85 11.47 -10.39
N ALA A 36 8.60 11.03 -10.52
CA ALA A 36 7.43 11.90 -10.58
C ALA A 36 7.05 12.52 -9.22
N GLY A 37 7.78 12.21 -8.14
CA GLY A 37 7.59 12.81 -6.81
C GLY A 37 6.63 12.04 -5.90
N HIS A 38 6.12 10.88 -6.33
CA HIS A 38 5.30 10.02 -5.47
C HIS A 38 6.14 9.39 -4.36
N MET A 39 5.50 9.13 -3.21
CA MET A 39 6.08 8.32 -2.15
C MET A 39 5.79 6.83 -2.38
N ILE A 40 6.58 5.97 -1.75
CA ILE A 40 6.30 4.53 -1.67
C ILE A 40 6.18 4.12 -0.20
N ALA A 41 5.41 3.07 0.07
CA ALA A 41 5.16 2.54 1.40
C ALA A 41 5.12 1.00 1.37
N ALA A 42 5.39 0.37 2.50
CA ALA A 42 5.40 -1.09 2.60
C ALA A 42 3.98 -1.67 2.48
N HIS A 43 3.82 -2.72 1.66
CA HIS A 43 2.56 -3.43 1.47
C HIS A 43 2.78 -4.94 1.37
N SER A 44 3.63 -5.46 2.26
CA SER A 44 4.03 -6.86 2.35
C SER A 44 4.79 -7.41 1.12
N ASP A 45 5.35 -8.62 1.25
CA ASP A 45 5.97 -9.35 0.15
C ASP A 45 4.93 -10.18 -0.59
N SER A 46 4.05 -10.90 0.12
CA SER A 46 3.11 -11.87 -0.46
C SER A 46 1.69 -11.35 -0.70
N HIS A 47 1.38 -10.14 -0.24
CA HIS A 47 0.02 -9.60 -0.07
C HIS A 47 -0.88 -10.43 0.87
N PHE A 48 -0.39 -11.51 1.47
CA PHE A 48 -1.16 -12.47 2.26
C PHE A 48 -2.41 -13.02 1.56
N TYR A 49 -2.53 -12.93 0.24
CA TYR A 49 -3.74 -13.37 -0.46
C TYR A 49 -3.75 -14.90 -0.60
N ASP A 50 -4.77 -15.54 -0.01
CA ASP A 50 -5.01 -16.97 -0.17
C ASP A 50 -5.98 -17.17 -1.34
N ALA A 51 -5.46 -17.64 -2.47
CA ALA A 51 -6.24 -17.90 -3.67
C ALA A 51 -7.33 -18.97 -3.48
N ARG A 52 -7.15 -19.90 -2.53
CA ARG A 52 -8.16 -20.93 -2.24
C ARG A 52 -9.33 -20.36 -1.45
N ALA A 53 -9.04 -19.44 -0.53
CA ALA A 53 -10.05 -18.79 0.29
C ALA A 53 -10.71 -17.59 -0.41
N GLY A 54 -10.01 -16.97 -1.38
CA GLY A 54 -10.46 -15.75 -2.06
C GLY A 54 -10.28 -14.49 -1.22
N PHE A 55 -9.39 -14.52 -0.22
CA PHE A 55 -9.15 -13.40 0.68
C PHE A 55 -7.74 -13.40 1.28
N CYS A 56 -7.33 -12.25 1.83
CA CYS A 56 -6.11 -12.20 2.64
C CYS A 56 -6.24 -13.06 3.91
N ASN A 57 -5.23 -13.86 4.23
CA ASN A 57 -5.20 -14.74 5.40
C ASN A 57 -3.82 -14.66 6.08
N TYR A 58 -3.77 -13.96 7.21
CA TYR A 58 -2.52 -13.66 7.92
C TYR A 58 -2.03 -14.84 8.75
N LEU A 59 -2.91 -15.80 9.08
CA LEU A 59 -2.52 -17.02 9.81
C LEU A 59 -1.91 -18.07 8.88
N THR A 60 -2.54 -18.29 7.74
CA THR A 60 -2.18 -19.39 6.82
C THR A 60 -1.02 -19.01 5.92
N MET A 61 -1.06 -17.81 5.30
CA MET A 61 -0.10 -17.45 4.25
C MET A 61 1.37 -17.46 4.69
N PRO A 62 1.74 -17.02 5.92
CA PRO A 62 3.09 -17.20 6.45
C PRO A 62 3.65 -18.63 6.37
N SER A 63 2.78 -19.63 6.58
CA SER A 63 3.20 -21.04 6.64
C SER A 63 3.40 -21.67 5.27
N VAL A 64 2.68 -21.18 4.25
CA VAL A 64 2.70 -21.73 2.88
C VAL A 64 3.56 -20.92 1.91
N THR A 65 3.88 -19.67 2.27
CA THR A 65 4.74 -18.81 1.45
C THR A 65 6.18 -19.29 1.50
N LYS A 66 6.74 -19.57 0.31
CA LYS A 66 8.17 -19.80 0.15
C LYS A 66 8.90 -18.46 0.23
N VAL A 67 9.95 -18.43 1.06
CA VAL A 67 10.80 -17.26 1.24
C VAL A 67 12.11 -17.52 0.52
N GLU A 68 12.59 -16.55 -0.26
CA GLU A 68 13.91 -16.63 -0.87
C GLU A 68 15.01 -16.75 0.19
N ASP A 69 16.03 -17.56 -0.08
CA ASP A 69 17.09 -17.87 0.88
C ASP A 69 17.74 -16.61 1.47
N LYS A 70 17.95 -15.57 0.65
CA LYS A 70 18.54 -14.30 1.10
C LYS A 70 17.71 -13.56 2.15
N TYR A 71 16.41 -13.82 2.23
CA TYR A 71 15.49 -13.21 3.20
C TYR A 71 15.05 -14.17 4.32
N ALA A 72 15.49 -15.44 4.29
CA ALA A 72 15.03 -16.45 5.23
C ALA A 72 15.32 -16.07 6.69
N LYS A 73 16.45 -15.38 6.95
CA LYS A 73 16.83 -14.90 8.28
C LYS A 73 15.84 -13.90 8.88
N CYS A 74 15.05 -13.20 8.05
CA CYS A 74 14.15 -12.16 8.50
C CYS A 74 12.90 -12.70 9.19
N GLY A 75 12.69 -14.03 9.21
CA GLY A 75 11.52 -14.67 9.78
C GLY A 75 10.46 -14.99 8.74
N LYS A 76 9.35 -15.59 9.18
CA LYS A 76 8.21 -15.98 8.32
C LYS A 76 6.87 -15.40 8.77
N ASP A 77 6.79 -14.86 9.98
CA ASP A 77 5.57 -14.25 10.50
C ASP A 77 5.10 -13.05 9.63
N PRO A 78 3.86 -12.56 9.84
CA PRO A 78 3.32 -11.50 9.02
C PRO A 78 4.09 -10.17 9.06
N TRP A 79 4.65 -9.76 10.20
CA TRP A 79 5.45 -8.53 10.25
C TRP A 79 6.78 -8.70 9.51
N SER A 80 7.36 -9.89 9.53
CA SER A 80 8.52 -10.25 8.71
C SER A 80 8.19 -10.20 7.21
N ASP A 81 6.97 -10.58 6.79
CA ASP A 81 6.55 -10.43 5.38
C ASP A 81 6.51 -8.96 4.94
N MET A 82 6.13 -8.05 5.84
CA MET A 82 6.23 -6.60 5.60
C MET A 82 7.68 -6.17 5.38
N VAL A 83 8.61 -6.64 6.23
CA VAL A 83 10.04 -6.34 6.11
C VAL A 83 10.62 -6.91 4.82
N ARG A 84 10.36 -8.17 4.49
CA ARG A 84 10.87 -8.80 3.25
C ARG A 84 10.39 -8.08 2.00
N GLY A 85 9.12 -7.67 1.96
CA GLY A 85 8.57 -6.91 0.84
C GLY A 85 9.26 -5.55 0.67
N ALA A 86 9.55 -4.86 1.79
CA ALA A 86 10.31 -3.61 1.77
C ALA A 86 11.77 -3.82 1.34
N LEU A 87 12.46 -4.83 1.87
CA LEU A 87 13.82 -5.19 1.45
C LEU A 87 13.90 -5.45 -0.06
N ARG A 88 12.96 -6.22 -0.61
CA ARG A 88 12.93 -6.50 -2.05
C ARG A 88 12.82 -5.23 -2.89
N ILE A 89 12.02 -4.27 -2.43
CA ILE A 89 11.90 -2.98 -3.10
C ILE A 89 13.20 -2.17 -2.95
N ASP A 90 13.76 -2.09 -1.75
CA ASP A 90 15.00 -1.36 -1.47
C ASP A 90 16.19 -1.90 -2.29
N ASP A 91 16.37 -3.23 -2.29
CA ASP A 91 17.36 -3.94 -3.12
C ASP A 91 17.22 -3.60 -4.61
N ALA A 92 15.99 -3.52 -5.12
CA ALA A 92 15.73 -3.20 -6.53
C ALA A 92 16.05 -1.74 -6.88
N LEU A 93 15.91 -0.82 -5.91
CA LEU A 93 16.18 0.61 -6.08
C LEU A 93 17.65 0.98 -5.85
N ALA A 94 18.45 0.06 -5.28
CA ALA A 94 19.85 0.29 -4.94
C ALA A 94 20.77 0.55 -6.14
N ASN A 95 20.35 0.25 -7.37
CA ASN A 95 21.15 0.51 -8.56
C ASN A 95 21.29 2.02 -8.82
N GLU A 96 22.50 2.55 -8.64
CA GLU A 96 22.81 3.97 -8.81
C GLU A 96 22.55 4.49 -10.24
N THR A 97 22.61 3.62 -11.25
CA THR A 97 22.35 4.03 -12.65
C THR A 97 20.89 4.42 -12.88
N LEU A 98 19.99 4.11 -11.96
CA LEU A 98 18.59 4.54 -12.03
C LEU A 98 18.42 6.04 -11.69
N TRP A 99 19.41 6.65 -11.03
CA TRP A 99 19.30 7.97 -10.39
C TRP A 99 20.35 8.96 -10.92
N GLU A 100 20.12 9.45 -12.13
CA GLU A 100 21.10 10.21 -12.91
C GLU A 100 21.34 11.63 -12.36
N THR A 101 20.28 12.28 -11.87
CA THR A 101 20.34 13.67 -11.40
C THR A 101 20.34 13.80 -9.87
N ASP A 102 20.71 14.98 -9.35
CA ASP A 102 20.59 15.24 -7.90
C ASP A 102 19.13 15.21 -7.43
N ALA A 103 18.20 15.66 -8.28
CA ALA A 103 16.77 15.57 -8.01
C ALA A 103 16.31 14.10 -7.92
N ASP A 104 16.77 13.25 -8.85
CA ASP A 104 16.48 11.81 -8.83
C ASP A 104 17.01 11.16 -7.54
N ARG A 105 18.25 11.48 -7.16
CA ARG A 105 18.86 10.97 -5.92
C ARG A 105 18.12 11.45 -4.67
N ALA A 106 17.62 12.69 -4.65
CA ALA A 106 16.80 13.20 -3.56
C ALA A 106 15.43 12.49 -3.49
N ALA A 107 14.79 12.27 -4.65
CA ALA A 107 13.54 11.52 -4.74
C ALA A 107 13.72 10.08 -4.27
N HIS A 108 14.79 9.41 -4.68
CA HIS A 108 15.16 8.08 -4.22
C HIS A 108 15.35 8.02 -2.69
N LYS A 109 16.13 8.93 -2.11
CA LYS A 109 16.32 9.00 -0.66
C LYS A 109 15.00 9.18 0.09
N ARG A 110 14.11 10.04 -0.40
CA ARG A 110 12.77 10.21 0.16
C ARG A 110 11.97 8.91 0.05
N ALA A 111 11.96 8.27 -1.10
CA ALA A 111 11.23 7.02 -1.35
C ALA A 111 11.66 5.89 -0.41
N VAL A 112 12.97 5.68 -0.24
CA VAL A 112 13.50 4.69 0.71
C VAL A 112 13.12 5.06 2.16
N SER A 113 13.25 6.34 2.53
CA SER A 113 12.82 6.79 3.85
C SER A 113 11.32 6.53 4.10
N THR A 114 10.45 6.80 3.12
CA THR A 114 9.01 6.57 3.28
C THR A 114 8.66 5.09 3.26
N LEU A 115 9.35 4.28 2.46
CA LEU A 115 9.21 2.81 2.45
C LEU A 115 9.38 2.23 3.85
N TRP A 116 10.38 2.72 4.59
CA TRP A 116 10.72 2.29 5.95
C TRP A 116 9.99 3.04 7.07
N SER A 117 9.14 4.02 6.73
CA SER A 117 8.36 4.83 7.71
C SER A 117 6.85 4.65 7.62
N TYR A 118 6.33 4.22 6.46
CA TYR A 118 4.91 3.99 6.24
C TYR A 118 4.62 2.57 5.74
N ALA A 119 3.51 2.02 6.23
CA ALA A 119 3.00 0.74 5.81
C ALA A 119 1.47 0.80 5.62
N ARG A 120 0.95 -0.07 4.76
CA ARG A 120 -0.47 -0.43 4.74
C ARG A 120 -0.56 -1.94 4.81
N LEU A 121 -1.38 -2.47 5.71
CA LEU A 121 -1.62 -3.90 5.78
C LEU A 121 -2.54 -4.33 4.63
N PRO A 122 -2.19 -5.36 3.84
CA PRO A 122 -3.10 -5.95 2.87
C PRO A 122 -4.47 -6.30 3.47
N CYS A 123 -5.53 -5.97 2.72
CA CYS A 123 -6.93 -6.22 3.05
C CYS A 123 -7.41 -5.71 4.44
N THR A 124 -6.72 -4.76 5.08
CA THR A 124 -7.02 -4.38 6.47
C THR A 124 -7.05 -2.86 6.62
N ASN A 125 -8.23 -2.29 6.93
CA ASN A 125 -8.36 -0.86 7.24
C ASN A 125 -7.97 -0.60 8.70
N VAL A 126 -6.66 -0.69 8.97
CA VAL A 126 -6.07 -0.40 10.28
C VAL A 126 -5.32 0.92 10.23
N TRP A 127 -5.56 1.75 11.22
CA TRP A 127 -4.76 2.91 11.53
C TRP A 127 -3.97 2.60 12.78
N ARG A 128 -2.65 2.60 12.67
CA ARG A 128 -1.76 2.52 13.82
C ARG A 128 -0.75 3.65 13.75
N LEU A 129 -1.05 4.72 14.47
CA LEU A 129 -0.30 5.98 14.53
C LEU A 129 -0.05 6.35 15.99
N PRO A 130 0.83 7.33 16.28
CA PRO A 130 0.94 7.87 17.62
C PRO A 130 -0.41 8.37 18.14
N GLY A 131 -0.86 7.84 19.27
CA GLY A 131 -2.13 8.21 19.90
C GLY A 131 -3.40 7.76 19.17
N GLU A 132 -3.29 6.97 18.09
CA GLU A 132 -4.44 6.45 17.33
C GLU A 132 -4.24 4.97 17.00
N THR A 133 -5.19 4.13 17.43
CA THR A 133 -5.28 2.73 17.01
C THR A 133 -6.73 2.40 16.68
N THR A 134 -7.04 2.20 15.40
CA THR A 134 -8.39 1.81 14.95
C THR A 134 -8.31 0.72 13.89
N VAL A 135 -9.34 -0.12 13.85
CA VAL A 135 -9.54 -1.09 12.76
C VAL A 135 -11.01 -1.15 12.42
N THR A 136 -11.33 -1.03 11.13
CA THR A 136 -12.71 -1.00 10.65
C THR A 136 -12.88 -1.85 9.40
N GLY A 137 -14.13 -2.11 9.00
CA GLY A 137 -14.43 -2.74 7.71
C GLY A 137 -13.98 -4.20 7.56
N LEU A 138 -13.65 -4.89 8.65
CA LEU A 138 -13.32 -6.32 8.61
C LEU A 138 -14.56 -7.14 8.27
N ARG A 139 -14.41 -8.12 7.38
CA ARG A 139 -15.46 -9.10 7.08
C ARG A 139 -15.51 -10.14 8.18
N LYS A 140 -16.55 -10.97 8.19
CA LYS A 140 -16.76 -12.01 9.19
C LYS A 140 -15.57 -12.99 9.28
N GLU A 141 -14.97 -13.31 8.14
CA GLU A 141 -13.83 -14.21 7.99
C GLU A 141 -12.53 -13.58 8.52
N ASP A 142 -12.45 -12.26 8.55
CA ASP A 142 -11.31 -11.50 9.05
C ASP A 142 -11.41 -11.24 10.58
N LEU A 143 -12.42 -11.79 11.27
CA LEU A 143 -12.61 -11.65 12.72
C LEU A 143 -11.89 -12.73 13.54
N GLY A 144 -11.94 -12.60 14.86
CA GLY A 144 -11.33 -13.58 15.79
C GLY A 144 -9.81 -13.66 15.60
N PRO A 145 -9.23 -14.87 15.48
CA PRO A 145 -7.79 -15.04 15.33
C PRO A 145 -7.18 -14.27 14.14
N GLU A 146 -7.90 -14.13 13.03
CA GLU A 146 -7.44 -13.34 11.87
C GLU A 146 -7.33 -11.84 12.21
N ARG A 147 -8.31 -11.30 12.93
CA ARG A 147 -8.26 -9.92 13.41
C ARG A 147 -7.08 -9.73 14.35
N ASP A 148 -6.89 -10.67 15.27
CA ASP A 148 -5.87 -10.54 16.32
C ASP A 148 -4.46 -10.55 15.72
N ILE A 149 -4.19 -11.41 14.72
CA ILE A 149 -2.89 -11.41 14.05
C ILE A 149 -2.68 -10.16 13.18
N ARG A 150 -3.72 -9.61 12.54
CA ARG A 150 -3.63 -8.35 11.78
C ARG A 150 -3.31 -7.17 12.69
N MET A 151 -3.97 -7.09 13.84
CA MET A 151 -3.68 -6.07 14.84
C MET A 151 -2.30 -6.25 15.46
N LEU A 152 -1.91 -7.49 15.79
CA LEU A 152 -0.56 -7.79 16.27
C LEU A 152 0.50 -7.39 15.25
N THR A 153 0.23 -7.61 13.96
CA THR A 153 1.12 -7.17 12.87
C THR A 153 1.28 -5.66 12.93
N ALA A 154 0.19 -4.89 12.95
CA ALA A 154 0.25 -3.43 13.05
C ALA A 154 1.00 -2.94 14.30
N GLU A 155 0.80 -3.57 15.46
CA GLU A 155 1.55 -3.24 16.69
C GLU A 155 3.04 -3.58 16.58
N LYS A 156 3.40 -4.71 15.95
CA LYS A 156 4.80 -5.09 15.72
C LYS A 156 5.51 -4.11 14.77
N LEU A 157 4.84 -3.68 13.70
CA LEU A 157 5.36 -2.63 12.82
C LEU A 157 5.56 -1.31 13.58
N PHE A 158 4.61 -0.93 14.43
CA PHE A 158 4.71 0.28 15.25
C PHE A 158 5.76 0.17 16.38
N GLY A 159 6.13 -1.03 16.81
CA GLY A 159 7.24 -1.23 17.76
C GLY A 159 8.62 -0.90 17.18
N GLY A 160 8.76 -0.94 15.86
CA GLY A 160 9.94 -0.46 15.12
C GLY A 160 11.14 -1.41 15.08
N GLU A 161 11.40 -2.16 16.14
CA GLU A 161 12.48 -3.16 16.17
C GLU A 161 12.02 -4.49 15.56
N LEU A 162 12.48 -4.77 14.33
CA LEU A 162 12.18 -5.98 13.57
C LEU A 162 13.45 -6.51 12.91
N GLU A 163 13.59 -7.83 12.87
CA GLU A 163 14.71 -8.49 12.19
C GLU A 163 14.80 -8.02 10.71
N CYS A 164 16.01 -7.75 10.25
CA CYS A 164 16.33 -7.18 8.92
C CYS A 164 15.81 -5.77 8.59
N LYS A 165 15.03 -5.12 9.45
CA LYS A 165 14.66 -3.71 9.22
C LYS A 165 15.92 -2.83 9.47
N PRO A 166 16.24 -1.86 8.58
CA PRO A 166 17.53 -1.15 8.65
C PRO A 166 17.64 -0.16 9.82
N ASP A 167 16.52 0.22 10.43
CA ASP A 167 16.49 1.08 11.62
C ASP A 167 15.41 0.61 12.62
N THR A 168 15.41 1.22 13.80
CA THR A 168 14.48 0.90 14.89
C THR A 168 13.23 1.80 14.92
N LYS A 169 13.01 2.64 13.89
CA LYS A 169 11.88 3.57 13.87
C LYS A 169 10.56 2.83 13.65
N PRO A 170 9.44 3.31 14.20
CA PRO A 170 8.14 2.70 13.97
C PRO A 170 7.72 2.82 12.51
N TRP A 171 7.04 1.79 12.01
CA TRP A 171 6.22 1.90 10.81
C TRP A 171 4.84 2.42 11.18
N LEU A 172 4.38 3.45 10.47
CA LEU A 172 3.04 4.01 10.60
C LEU A 172 2.08 3.25 9.69
N SER A 173 1.11 2.55 10.28
CA SER A 173 0.12 1.82 9.49
C SER A 173 -1.03 2.74 9.11
N MET A 174 -1.19 2.97 7.80
CA MET A 174 -2.19 3.88 7.24
C MET A 174 -3.36 3.12 6.62
N GLY A 175 -4.55 3.31 7.21
CA GLY A 175 -5.81 2.81 6.66
C GLY A 175 -6.32 3.70 5.52
N TRP A 176 -7.64 3.77 5.39
CA TRP A 176 -8.34 4.65 4.45
C TRP A 176 -9.70 5.08 5.00
N ASP A 177 -10.19 6.20 4.46
CA ASP A 177 -11.47 6.81 4.83
C ASP A 177 -12.52 6.59 3.75
N ALA A 178 -12.11 6.63 2.48
CA ALA A 178 -12.92 6.32 1.31
C ALA A 178 -12.22 5.25 0.48
N GLU A 179 -13.00 4.42 -0.21
CA GLU A 179 -12.49 3.40 -1.12
C GLU A 179 -13.12 3.58 -2.50
N TRP A 180 -12.29 3.69 -3.52
CA TRP A 180 -12.71 3.74 -4.90
C TRP A 180 -12.38 2.43 -5.61
N ARG A 181 -13.45 1.68 -5.92
CA ARG A 181 -13.42 0.52 -6.80
C ARG A 181 -14.09 0.88 -8.11
N LEU A 182 -13.30 0.99 -9.17
CA LEU A 182 -13.83 1.27 -10.49
C LEU A 182 -14.56 0.03 -11.04
N ASP A 183 -15.79 0.23 -11.54
CA ASP A 183 -16.59 -0.86 -12.11
C ASP A 183 -15.89 -1.45 -13.37
N ALA A 184 -15.84 -2.78 -13.45
CA ALA A 184 -15.23 -3.51 -14.56
C ALA A 184 -16.13 -3.65 -15.80
N LYS A 185 -17.35 -3.08 -15.77
CA LYS A 185 -18.31 -3.16 -16.88
C LYS A 185 -17.80 -2.56 -18.19
N ALA A 186 -18.24 -3.16 -19.30
CA ALA A 186 -17.87 -2.78 -20.66
C ALA A 186 -18.43 -1.40 -21.09
N THR A 187 -19.58 -0.99 -20.56
CA THR A 187 -20.15 0.36 -20.75
C THR A 187 -20.16 1.09 -19.43
N TYR A 188 -19.42 2.19 -19.38
CA TYR A 188 -19.14 2.89 -18.14
C TYR A 188 -19.33 4.40 -18.32
N ASP A 189 -20.07 5.02 -17.41
CA ASP A 189 -20.34 6.47 -17.40
C ASP A 189 -19.28 7.19 -16.58
N ALA A 190 -18.29 7.74 -17.28
CA ALA A 190 -17.16 8.43 -16.66
C ALA A 190 -17.57 9.66 -15.86
N GLN A 191 -18.57 10.41 -16.32
CA GLN A 191 -19.01 11.61 -15.62
C GLN A 191 -19.73 11.22 -14.32
N LYS A 192 -20.60 10.21 -14.37
CA LYS A 192 -21.32 9.74 -13.19
C LYS A 192 -20.38 9.22 -12.11
N GLU A 193 -19.39 8.40 -12.46
CA GLU A 193 -18.43 7.93 -11.47
C GLU A 193 -17.57 9.06 -10.94
N LYS A 194 -17.07 9.97 -11.81
CA LYS A 194 -16.28 11.11 -11.36
C LYS A 194 -17.02 11.87 -10.25
N CYS A 195 -18.29 12.22 -10.51
CA CYS A 195 -19.14 12.90 -9.53
C CYS A 195 -19.35 12.07 -8.27
N LYS A 196 -19.61 10.75 -8.40
CA LYS A 196 -19.80 9.86 -7.26
C LYS A 196 -18.55 9.80 -6.38
N VAL A 197 -17.37 9.57 -6.96
CA VAL A 197 -16.12 9.41 -6.22
C VAL A 197 -15.72 10.73 -5.55
N ALA A 198 -15.83 11.86 -6.26
CA ALA A 198 -15.58 13.16 -5.67
C ALA A 198 -16.52 13.41 -4.47
N GLN A 199 -17.81 13.10 -4.60
CA GLN A 199 -18.78 13.23 -3.50
C GLN A 199 -18.46 12.28 -2.33
N ASP A 200 -18.11 11.02 -2.61
CA ASP A 200 -17.76 10.03 -1.59
C ASP A 200 -16.55 10.48 -0.75
N ILE A 201 -15.56 11.11 -1.39
CA ILE A 201 -14.39 11.71 -0.73
C ILE A 201 -14.80 12.92 0.10
N VAL A 202 -15.53 13.87 -0.49
CA VAL A 202 -15.98 15.10 0.19
C VAL A 202 -16.80 14.78 1.43
N ASN A 203 -17.69 13.78 1.35
CA ASN A 203 -18.51 13.34 2.48
C ASN A 203 -17.69 12.83 3.67
N GLN A 204 -16.44 12.38 3.48
CA GLN A 204 -15.61 11.91 4.59
C GLN A 204 -15.07 13.05 5.48
N PHE A 205 -14.99 14.29 4.98
CA PHE A 205 -14.50 15.42 5.78
C PHE A 205 -15.43 15.74 6.97
N ASP A 206 -16.74 15.63 6.76
CA ASP A 206 -17.76 15.87 7.80
C ASP A 206 -18.26 14.58 8.49
N ASN A 207 -17.73 13.41 8.09
CA ASN A 207 -18.17 12.12 8.61
C ASN A 207 -17.69 11.91 10.06
N LYS A 208 -18.64 11.93 11.01
CA LYS A 208 -18.37 11.68 12.44
C LYS A 208 -17.81 10.27 12.73
N TRP A 209 -18.04 9.34 11.80
CA TRP A 209 -17.63 7.94 11.84
C TRP A 209 -16.49 7.62 10.86
N LYS A 210 -15.79 8.65 10.38
CA LYS A 210 -14.58 8.49 9.57
C LYS A 210 -13.59 7.54 10.27
N ALA A 211 -12.98 6.64 9.50
CA ALA A 211 -12.14 5.57 10.03
C ALA A 211 -10.78 6.06 10.56
N GLY A 212 -10.14 6.97 9.82
CA GLY A 212 -8.87 7.58 10.23
C GLY A 212 -9.02 8.73 11.22
N PRO A 213 -7.89 9.31 11.67
CA PRO A 213 -7.89 10.47 12.55
C PRO A 213 -8.82 11.58 12.08
N ARG A 214 -9.56 12.17 13.02
CA ARG A 214 -10.40 13.35 12.75
C ARG A 214 -9.52 14.54 12.37
N GLY A 215 -9.95 15.27 11.34
CA GLY A 215 -9.24 16.45 10.82
C GLY A 215 -9.58 16.71 9.36
N GLY A 216 -9.05 17.80 8.81
CA GLY A 216 -9.29 18.24 7.43
C GLY A 216 -8.51 17.46 6.36
N HIS A 217 -8.44 16.13 6.48
CA HIS A 217 -7.71 15.25 5.55
C HIS A 217 -8.55 14.01 5.26
N VAL A 218 -8.46 13.43 4.06
CA VAL A 218 -9.13 12.17 3.70
C VAL A 218 -8.14 11.28 2.96
N VAL A 219 -7.99 10.04 3.39
CA VAL A 219 -7.16 9.04 2.70
C VAL A 219 -8.05 8.18 1.81
N LEU A 220 -7.82 8.27 0.50
CA LEU A 220 -8.48 7.43 -0.50
C LEU A 220 -7.68 6.14 -0.75
N LEU A 221 -8.36 4.99 -0.69
CA LEU A 221 -7.85 3.73 -1.20
C LEU A 221 -8.36 3.50 -2.62
N THR A 222 -7.47 3.11 -3.53
CA THR A 222 -7.81 2.51 -4.82
C THR A 222 -6.67 1.59 -5.27
N HIS A 223 -6.79 0.96 -6.44
CA HIS A 223 -5.79 0.04 -6.98
C HIS A 223 -5.47 0.39 -8.43
N ASP A 224 -4.20 0.24 -8.79
CA ASP A 224 -3.65 0.52 -10.12
C ASP A 224 -4.34 -0.27 -11.25
N TYR A 225 -4.65 -1.55 -11.02
CA TYR A 225 -5.28 -2.43 -12.01
C TYR A 225 -6.68 -1.96 -12.43
N PHE A 226 -7.34 -1.10 -11.64
CA PHE A 226 -8.58 -0.46 -12.06
C PHE A 226 -8.38 0.49 -13.25
N PHE A 227 -7.18 1.04 -13.42
CA PHE A 227 -6.87 2.11 -14.37
C PHE A 227 -5.97 1.65 -15.53
N ALA A 228 -6.10 0.37 -15.93
CA ALA A 228 -5.24 -0.29 -16.91
C ALA A 228 -5.38 0.21 -18.37
N ASP A 229 -6.33 1.10 -18.66
CA ASP A 229 -6.53 1.69 -19.99
C ASP A 229 -6.73 3.21 -19.92
N MET A 230 -6.54 3.90 -21.04
CA MET A 230 -6.57 5.38 -21.09
C MET A 230 -7.93 5.96 -20.66
N ALA A 231 -9.03 5.30 -21.03
CA ALA A 231 -10.36 5.79 -20.67
C ALA A 231 -10.52 5.72 -19.15
N LYS A 232 -10.10 4.63 -18.53
CA LYS A 232 -10.13 4.49 -17.08
C LYS A 232 -9.18 5.46 -16.38
N ALA A 233 -7.94 5.58 -16.87
CA ALA A 233 -6.96 6.51 -16.33
C ALA A 233 -7.42 7.99 -16.41
N SER A 234 -8.15 8.38 -17.47
CA SER A 234 -8.69 9.74 -17.58
C SER A 234 -9.67 10.10 -16.47
N ILE A 235 -10.42 9.14 -15.92
CA ILE A 235 -11.34 9.38 -14.80
C ILE A 235 -10.56 9.74 -13.54
N PHE A 236 -9.43 9.08 -13.30
CA PHE A 236 -8.57 9.40 -12.16
C PHE A 236 -8.10 10.86 -12.24
N ARG A 237 -7.60 11.28 -13.41
CA ARG A 237 -7.24 12.68 -13.67
C ARG A 237 -8.43 13.62 -13.42
N ASP A 238 -9.60 13.28 -13.92
CA ASP A 238 -10.78 14.14 -13.85
C ASP A 238 -11.33 14.25 -12.41
N VAL A 239 -11.24 13.19 -11.61
CA VAL A 239 -11.54 13.22 -10.17
C VAL A 239 -10.56 14.14 -9.43
N VAL A 240 -9.26 14.05 -9.73
CA VAL A 240 -8.25 14.95 -9.16
C VAL A 240 -8.55 16.41 -9.52
N ALA A 241 -8.86 16.69 -10.79
CA ALA A 241 -9.21 18.02 -11.25
C ALA A 241 -10.49 18.55 -10.57
N GLU A 242 -11.52 17.71 -10.41
CA GLU A 242 -12.75 18.07 -9.70
C GLU A 242 -12.47 18.45 -8.24
N LEU A 243 -11.68 17.65 -7.52
CA LEU A 243 -11.33 17.94 -6.13
C LEU A 243 -10.54 19.25 -6.01
N GLN A 244 -9.62 19.51 -6.94
CA GLN A 244 -8.87 20.77 -6.98
C GLN A 244 -9.77 21.98 -7.27
N LEU A 245 -10.74 21.84 -8.19
CA LEU A 245 -11.74 22.88 -8.46
C LEU A 245 -12.63 23.18 -7.25
N LEU A 246 -12.92 22.16 -6.43
CA LEU A 246 -13.65 22.31 -5.16
C LEU A 246 -12.79 22.88 -4.03
N GLY A 247 -11.50 23.17 -4.28
CA GLY A 247 -10.59 23.81 -3.33
C GLY A 247 -9.77 22.85 -2.47
N TYR A 248 -9.79 21.55 -2.75
CA TYR A 248 -8.97 20.57 -2.02
C TYR A 248 -7.56 20.47 -2.59
N THR A 249 -6.58 20.31 -1.70
CA THR A 249 -5.20 19.99 -2.07
C THR A 249 -4.97 18.49 -2.02
N ILE A 250 -4.25 17.95 -3.01
CA ILE A 250 -3.84 16.55 -3.04
C ILE A 250 -2.40 16.45 -2.55
N GLY A 251 -2.16 15.54 -1.60
CA GLY A 251 -0.85 15.33 -0.99
C GLY A 251 -0.49 13.86 -0.84
N THR A 252 0.66 13.62 -0.23
CA THR A 252 1.20 12.27 0.04
C THR A 252 1.12 11.94 1.54
N LEU A 253 1.14 10.66 1.91
CA LEU A 253 0.95 10.24 3.31
C LEU A 253 2.09 10.69 4.24
N ASP A 254 3.29 10.94 3.71
CA ASP A 254 4.39 11.53 4.48
C ASP A 254 4.17 13.02 4.84
N GLN A 255 3.15 13.65 4.27
CA GLN A 255 2.66 14.98 4.65
C GLN A 255 1.42 14.90 5.53
N TYR A 256 0.92 13.69 5.84
CA TYR A 256 -0.25 13.51 6.70
C TYR A 256 0.07 14.00 8.12
N PRO A 257 -0.76 14.85 8.73
CA PRO A 257 -0.46 15.40 10.05
C PRO A 257 -0.59 14.31 11.11
N LEU A 258 0.56 13.96 11.70
CA LEU A 258 0.60 13.09 12.85
C LEU A 258 0.50 13.95 14.11
N LYS A 259 -0.32 13.52 15.07
CA LYS A 259 -0.29 14.13 16.41
C LYS A 259 1.09 13.82 17.01
N GLN A 260 1.81 14.87 17.37
CA GLN A 260 3.06 14.76 18.14
C GLN A 260 2.75 14.49 19.60
#